data_AF-A0A0F9KZG0-F1
#
_entry.id   AF-A0A0F9KZG0-F1
#
_cell.length_a   1.000
_cell.length_b   1.000
_cell.length_c   1.000
_cell.angle_alpha   90.00
_cell.angle_beta   90.00
_cell.angle_gamma   90.00
#
_symmetry.space_group_name_H-M   'P 1'
#
loop_
_entity.id
_entity.type
_entity.pdbx_description
1 polymer ?
#
loop_
_entity_poly.entity_id
_entity_poly.type
_entity_poly.pdbx_seq_one_letter_code
_entity_poly.pdbx_strand_id
1 'polypeptide(L)'
;MLRGYGETPVSPTHTNAQRLYKWALRVLHLASTHGTNQHGAMSVETKMARTVDQQIAETQAKLARLKTRQKASETRRKIIVGAIVTSAALNDPKIARWMASTLRKNATREVDQKELVGLLEDLDQEAAKADQT
;
A
#
# COMPACT_ATOMS: atom_id res chain seq x y z
N MET A 1 16.22 38.76 -53.44
CA MET A 1 15.03 37.92 -53.17
C MET A 1 15.39 36.93 -52.06
N LEU A 2 14.56 36.92 -51.02
CA LEU A 2 14.31 35.88 -50.01
C LEU A 2 15.47 35.35 -49.14
N ARG A 3 15.58 36.02 -48.00
CA ARG A 3 16.30 35.66 -46.77
C ARG A 3 15.51 34.56 -46.03
N GLY A 4 16.07 33.36 -45.90
CA GLY A 4 15.54 32.27 -45.07
C GLY A 4 16.07 32.36 -43.63
N TYR A 5 15.18 32.64 -42.69
CA TYR A 5 15.28 32.33 -41.26
C TYR A 5 13.96 31.60 -40.96
N GLY A 6 13.95 30.36 -40.47
CA GLY A 6 14.45 30.03 -39.14
C GLY A 6 13.33 30.29 -38.14
N GLU A 7 12.82 29.21 -37.55
CA GLU A 7 12.11 29.16 -36.25
C GLU A 7 10.59 29.34 -36.25
N THR A 8 9.92 28.19 -36.09
CA THR A 8 8.62 28.05 -35.43
C THR A 8 8.69 28.63 -34.00
N PRO A 9 7.76 29.52 -33.59
CA PRO A 9 7.56 29.77 -32.16
C PRO A 9 6.73 28.62 -31.57
N VAL A 10 7.40 27.54 -31.19
CA VAL A 10 6.95 26.70 -30.07
C VAL A 10 7.34 27.43 -28.80
N SER A 11 6.35 27.90 -28.04
CA SER A 11 6.56 28.44 -26.71
C SER A 11 5.26 28.48 -25.89
N PRO A 12 5.35 28.35 -24.56
CA PRO A 12 5.09 27.04 -23.95
C PRO A 12 4.18 27.13 -22.71
N THR A 13 3.66 25.97 -22.30
CA THR A 13 3.31 25.63 -20.92
C THR A 13 2.27 26.50 -20.19
N HIS A 14 1.13 25.89 -19.90
CA HIS A 14 0.19 26.28 -18.85
C HIS A 14 0.91 26.22 -17.48
N THR A 15 1.66 27.26 -17.10
CA THR A 15 2.54 27.25 -15.94
C THR A 15 1.77 27.39 -14.62
N ASN A 16 2.32 26.78 -13.57
CA ASN A 16 1.90 26.74 -12.16
C ASN A 16 1.37 28.10 -11.60
N ALA A 17 1.83 29.23 -12.15
CA ALA A 17 1.36 30.58 -11.80
C ALA A 17 -0.17 30.76 -11.94
N GLN A 18 -0.80 30.17 -12.97
CA GLN A 18 -2.25 30.26 -13.12
C GLN A 18 -3.02 29.44 -12.07
N ARG A 19 -2.42 28.34 -11.58
CA ARG A 19 -3.03 27.51 -10.52
C ARG A 19 -2.96 28.23 -9.19
N LEU A 20 -1.85 28.91 -8.91
CA LEU A 20 -1.69 29.76 -7.73
C LEU A 20 -2.66 30.95 -7.75
N TYR A 21 -2.83 31.61 -8.91
CA TYR A 21 -3.80 32.70 -9.07
C TYR A 21 -5.25 32.23 -8.85
N LYS A 22 -5.63 31.07 -9.43
CA LYS A 22 -6.96 30.47 -9.21
C LYS A 22 -7.18 30.02 -7.76
N TRP A 23 -6.13 29.51 -7.10
CA TRP A 23 -6.20 29.17 -5.67
C TRP A 23 -6.39 30.40 -4.80
N ALA A 24 -5.61 31.47 -5.04
CA ALA A 24 -5.73 32.71 -4.30
C ALA A 24 -7.12 33.36 -4.45
N LEU A 25 -7.68 33.38 -5.66
CA LEU A 25 -9.04 33.87 -5.90
C LEU A 25 -10.12 33.07 -5.16
N ARG A 26 -9.96 31.74 -5.09
CA ARG A 26 -10.90 30.86 -4.36
C ARG A 26 -10.82 31.07 -2.85
N VAL A 27 -9.63 31.30 -2.30
CA VAL A 27 -9.44 31.63 -0.88
C VAL A 27 -10.06 32.99 -0.55
N LEU A 28 -9.90 33.98 -1.42
CA LEU A 28 -10.44 35.33 -1.21
C LEU A 28 -11.98 35.37 -1.29
N HIS A 29 -12.60 34.60 -2.20
CA HIS A 29 -14.06 34.52 -2.30
C HIS A 29 -14.73 33.74 -1.16
N LEU A 30 -14.01 32.82 -0.52
CA LEU A 30 -14.56 32.02 0.59
C LEU A 30 -14.71 32.82 1.89
N ALA A 31 -14.11 34.02 1.97
CA ALA A 31 -14.19 34.89 3.15
C ALA A 31 -15.45 35.78 3.20
N SER A 32 -16.28 35.83 2.14
CA SER A 32 -17.37 36.82 2.02
C SER A 32 -18.81 36.30 1.98
N THR A 33 -19.09 35.06 2.38
CA THR A 33 -20.48 34.62 2.59
C THR A 33 -20.83 34.56 4.07
N HIS A 34 -21.04 35.74 4.68
CA HIS A 34 -21.84 35.86 5.89
C HIS A 34 -23.31 35.94 5.47
N GLY A 35 -24.04 34.84 5.66
CA GLY A 35 -25.48 34.72 5.41
C GLY A 35 -26.21 34.18 6.64
N THR A 36 -26.69 35.11 7.46
CA THR A 36 -27.95 35.12 8.23
C THR A 36 -28.55 33.81 8.79
N ASN A 37 -28.53 33.72 10.13
CA ASN A 37 -29.56 33.21 11.07
C ASN A 37 -30.64 32.25 10.53
N GLN A 38 -30.56 30.97 10.92
CA GLN A 38 -31.67 30.16 11.45
C GLN A 38 -31.15 29.09 12.41
N HIS A 39 -31.27 29.29 13.73
CA HIS A 39 -31.13 28.24 14.73
C HIS A 39 -32.16 28.47 15.83
N GLY A 40 -33.10 27.54 15.99
CA GLY A 40 -34.07 27.63 17.08
C GLY A 40 -35.10 26.51 17.14
N ALA A 41 -34.73 25.24 16.88
CA ALA A 41 -35.50 24.06 17.33
C ALA A 41 -34.82 22.70 17.05
N MET A 42 -33.91 22.60 16.07
CA MET A 42 -33.30 21.30 15.68
C MET A 42 -31.90 21.00 16.26
N SER A 43 -31.35 21.85 17.14
CA SER A 43 -29.87 21.82 17.38
C SER A 43 -29.35 20.77 18.36
N VAL A 44 -30.21 20.09 19.13
CA VAL A 44 -29.74 19.13 20.17
C VAL A 44 -29.50 17.74 19.58
N GLU A 45 -30.41 17.27 18.73
CA GLU A 45 -30.33 15.94 18.09
C GLU A 45 -29.20 15.88 17.05
N THR A 46 -29.03 16.93 16.25
CA THR A 46 -27.91 17.03 15.28
C THR A 46 -26.56 17.26 15.95
N LYS A 47 -26.51 17.74 17.21
CA LYS A 47 -25.25 17.92 17.96
C LYS A 47 -24.81 16.60 18.60
N MET A 48 -25.75 15.83 19.14
CA MET A 48 -25.49 14.49 19.70
C MET A 48 -25.12 13.47 18.61
N ALA A 49 -25.81 13.48 17.47
CA ALA A 49 -25.48 12.63 16.32
C ALA A 49 -24.07 12.96 15.78
N ARG A 50 -23.74 14.26 15.63
CA ARG A 50 -22.38 14.69 15.23
C ARG A 50 -21.29 14.21 16.19
N THR A 51 -21.56 14.14 17.50
CA THR A 51 -20.57 13.64 18.48
C THR A 51 -20.40 12.13 18.46
N VAL A 52 -21.47 11.36 18.24
CA VAL A 52 -21.38 9.89 18.13
C VAL A 52 -20.69 9.51 16.82
N ASP A 53 -21.07 10.13 15.69
CA ASP A 53 -20.41 9.89 14.41
C ASP A 53 -18.93 10.29 14.43
N GLN A 54 -18.59 11.39 15.12
CA GLN A 54 -17.20 11.80 15.32
C GLN A 54 -16.43 10.82 16.21
N GLN A 55 -17.03 10.32 17.29
CA GLN A 55 -16.44 9.29 18.15
C GLN A 55 -16.25 7.95 17.40
N ILE A 56 -17.21 7.58 16.56
CA ILE A 56 -17.10 6.42 15.66
C ILE A 56 -15.95 6.64 14.68
N ALA A 57 -15.85 7.81 14.05
CA ALA A 57 -14.77 8.14 13.12
C ALA A 57 -13.39 8.12 13.80
N GLU A 58 -13.26 8.67 15.00
CA GLU A 58 -12.01 8.64 15.78
C GLU A 58 -11.62 7.22 16.18
N THR A 59 -12.59 6.42 16.61
CA THR A 59 -12.37 5.02 17.00
C THR A 59 -11.98 4.18 15.79
N GLN A 60 -12.64 4.37 14.65
CA GLN A 60 -12.29 3.74 13.38
C GLN A 60 -10.91 4.16 12.90
N ALA A 61 -10.53 5.43 13.04
CA ALA A 61 -9.20 5.92 12.68
C ALA A 61 -8.09 5.31 13.57
N LYS A 62 -8.34 5.22 14.89
CA LYS A 62 -7.43 4.54 15.83
C LYS A 62 -7.29 3.05 15.48
N LEU A 63 -8.41 2.39 15.20
CA LEU A 63 -8.44 0.97 14.82
C LEU A 63 -7.72 0.73 13.48
N ALA A 64 -7.89 1.61 12.49
CA ALA A 64 -7.19 1.52 11.21
C ALA A 64 -5.67 1.65 11.40
N ARG A 65 -5.20 2.61 12.20
CA ARG A 65 -3.78 2.78 12.52
C ARG A 65 -3.19 1.55 13.23
N LEU A 66 -3.91 1.01 14.22
CA LEU A 66 -3.48 -0.18 14.93
C LEU A 66 -3.40 -1.41 14.01
N LYS A 67 -4.42 -1.62 13.17
CA LYS A 67 -4.41 -2.69 12.15
C LYS A 67 -3.25 -2.54 11.18
N THR A 68 -2.95 -1.32 10.71
CA THR A 68 -1.80 -1.07 9.83
C THR A 68 -0.48 -1.41 10.52
N ARG A 69 -0.29 -1.00 11.78
CA ARG A 69 0.91 -1.34 12.56
C ARG A 69 1.03 -2.85 12.79
N GLN A 70 -0.08 -3.53 13.06
CA GLN A 70 -0.13 -4.97 13.23
C GLN A 70 0.26 -5.70 11.94
N LYS A 71 -0.35 -5.33 10.81
CA LYS A 71 -0.02 -5.88 9.48
C LYS A 71 1.45 -5.69 9.14
N ALA A 72 2.01 -4.50 9.38
CA ALA A 72 3.43 -4.24 9.17
C ALA A 72 4.33 -5.15 10.02
N SER A 73 3.93 -5.41 11.26
CA SER A 73 4.68 -6.28 12.17
C SER A 73 4.56 -7.75 11.77
N GLU A 74 3.40 -8.18 11.29
CA GLU A 74 3.16 -9.53 10.77
C GLU A 74 3.94 -9.78 9.47
N THR A 75 3.91 -8.84 8.53
CA THR A 75 4.71 -8.92 7.30
C THR A 75 6.20 -9.04 7.63
N ARG A 76 6.71 -8.22 8.55
CA ARG A 76 8.11 -8.31 9.00
C ARG A 76 8.42 -9.68 9.60
N ARG A 77 7.54 -10.20 10.47
CA ARG A 77 7.73 -11.53 11.07
C ARG A 77 7.77 -12.63 10.03
N LYS A 78 6.85 -12.61 9.05
CA LYS A 78 6.80 -13.60 7.96
C LYS A 78 8.07 -13.59 7.12
N ILE A 79 8.60 -12.41 6.81
CA ILE A 79 9.86 -12.28 6.06
C ILE A 79 11.04 -12.86 6.86
N ILE A 80 11.17 -12.52 8.14
CA ILE A 80 12.26 -13.02 8.99
C ILE A 80 12.18 -14.54 9.14
N VAL A 81 11.01 -15.06 9.49
CA VAL A 81 10.81 -16.51 9.66
C VAL A 81 11.03 -17.24 8.34
N GLY A 82 10.47 -16.73 7.23
CA GLY A 82 10.68 -17.28 5.90
C GLY A 82 12.16 -17.37 5.54
N ALA A 83 12.91 -16.27 5.69
CA ALA A 83 14.35 -16.25 5.39
C ALA A 83 15.14 -17.26 6.23
N ILE A 84 14.88 -17.34 7.54
CA ILE A 84 15.56 -18.28 8.44
C ILE A 84 15.22 -19.73 8.06
N VAL A 85 13.95 -20.05 7.85
CA VAL A 85 13.52 -21.42 7.54
C VAL A 85 14.02 -21.84 6.16
N THR A 86 14.00 -20.94 5.17
CA THR A 86 14.57 -21.20 3.84
C THR A 86 16.07 -21.50 3.95
N SER A 87 16.83 -20.69 4.69
CA SER A 87 18.25 -20.94 4.92
C SER A 87 18.49 -22.25 5.66
N ALA A 88 17.68 -22.58 6.66
CA ALA A 88 17.82 -23.83 7.41
C ALA A 88 17.55 -25.06 6.52
N ALA A 89 16.53 -24.97 5.66
CA ALA A 89 16.18 -26.05 4.75
C ALA A 89 17.29 -26.34 3.74
N LEU A 90 18.00 -25.31 3.25
CA LEU A 90 19.11 -25.49 2.30
C LEU A 90 20.39 -26.06 2.91
N ASN A 91 20.45 -26.25 4.24
CA ASN A 91 21.61 -26.82 4.94
C ASN A 91 21.32 -28.15 5.63
N ASP A 92 20.05 -28.58 5.66
CA ASP A 92 19.63 -29.84 6.29
C ASP A 92 18.74 -30.62 5.32
N PRO A 93 19.20 -31.77 4.80
CA PRO A 93 18.46 -32.60 3.85
C PRO A 93 17.07 -33.04 4.35
N LYS A 94 16.89 -33.23 5.66
CA LYS A 94 15.61 -33.63 6.24
C LYS A 94 14.61 -32.48 6.24
N ILE A 95 15.09 -31.27 6.55
CA ILE A 95 14.26 -30.05 6.53
C ILE A 95 13.91 -29.68 5.09
N ALA A 96 14.86 -29.80 4.15
CA ALA A 96 14.63 -29.62 2.72
C ALA A 96 13.48 -30.50 2.20
N ARG A 97 13.53 -31.81 2.48
CA ARG A 97 12.47 -32.77 2.10
C ARG A 97 11.11 -32.38 2.65
N TRP A 98 11.05 -32.05 3.94
CA TRP A 98 9.81 -31.63 4.58
C TRP A 98 9.26 -30.33 3.97
N MET A 99 10.12 -29.35 3.71
CA MET A 99 9.73 -28.06 3.18
C MET A 99 9.24 -28.18 1.73
N ALA A 100 9.93 -28.95 0.88
CA ALA A 100 9.51 -29.20 -0.49
C ALA A 100 8.13 -29.88 -0.56
N SER A 101 7.88 -30.90 0.27
CA SER A 101 6.56 -31.54 0.38
C SER A 101 5.48 -30.57 0.85
N THR A 102 5.81 -29.73 1.85
CA THR A 102 4.88 -28.76 2.42
C THR A 102 4.53 -27.66 1.42
N LEU A 103 5.51 -27.12 0.69
CA LEU A 103 5.30 -26.10 -0.34
C LEU A 103 4.42 -26.64 -1.48
N ARG A 104 4.71 -27.86 -1.96
CA ARG A 104 3.88 -28.52 -3.01
C ARG A 104 2.43 -28.74 -2.59
N LYS A 105 2.17 -29.00 -1.30
CA LYS A 105 0.80 -29.19 -0.77
C LYS A 105 0.04 -27.89 -0.57
N ASN A 106 0.73 -26.82 -0.17
CA ASN A 106 0.09 -25.56 0.24
C ASN A 106 0.09 -24.47 -0.85
N ALA A 107 1.00 -24.51 -1.82
CA ALA A 107 1.03 -23.57 -2.94
C ALA A 107 0.01 -24.00 -4.01
N THR A 108 -1.25 -23.63 -3.80
CA THR A 108 -2.37 -24.03 -4.69
C THR A 108 -2.56 -23.10 -5.89
N ARG A 109 -2.00 -21.88 -5.84
CA ARG A 109 -2.13 -20.90 -6.92
C ARG A 109 -1.01 -21.11 -7.94
N GLU A 110 -1.36 -21.12 -9.22
CA GLU A 110 -0.40 -21.32 -10.32
C GLU A 110 0.74 -20.29 -10.33
N VAL A 111 0.44 -19.03 -9.97
CA VAL A 111 1.46 -17.97 -9.81
C VAL A 111 2.47 -18.36 -8.73
N ASP A 112 1.99 -18.79 -7.57
CA ASP A 112 2.86 -19.15 -6.45
C ASP A 112 3.66 -20.43 -6.78
N GLN A 113 3.08 -21.36 -7.54
CA GLN A 113 3.79 -22.55 -8.03
C GLN A 113 4.94 -22.20 -8.97
N LYS A 114 4.72 -21.26 -9.91
CA LYS A 114 5.74 -20.78 -10.85
C LYS A 114 6.91 -20.10 -10.14
N GLU A 115 6.63 -19.23 -9.16
CA GLU A 115 7.66 -18.55 -8.37
C GLU A 115 8.49 -19.53 -7.52
N LEU A 116 7.88 -20.63 -7.06
CA LEU A 116 8.53 -21.61 -6.20
C LEU A 116 9.35 -22.67 -6.95
N VAL A 117 9.29 -22.74 -8.28
CA VAL A 117 10.00 -23.80 -9.06
C VAL A 117 11.49 -23.85 -8.72
N GLY A 118 12.19 -22.71 -8.79
CA GLY A 118 13.63 -22.67 -8.50
C GLY A 118 13.96 -23.06 -7.06
N LEU A 119 13.17 -22.60 -6.09
CA LEU A 119 13.36 -22.98 -4.69
C LEU A 119 13.11 -24.49 -4.48
N LEU A 120 12.11 -25.08 -5.15
CA LEU A 120 11.83 -26.51 -5.04
C LEU A 120 12.96 -27.36 -5.62
N GLU A 121 13.60 -26.93 -6.70
CA GLU A 121 14.77 -27.61 -7.28
C GLU A 121 15.95 -27.63 -6.31
N ASP A 122 16.28 -26.49 -5.70
CA ASP A 122 17.36 -26.41 -4.70
C ASP A 122 17.08 -27.32 -3.49
N LEU A 123 15.82 -27.36 -3.04
CA LEU A 123 15.41 -28.22 -1.93
C LEU A 123 15.44 -29.70 -2.29
N ASP A 124 15.05 -30.08 -3.50
CA ASP A 124 15.12 -31.48 -3.93
C ASP A 124 16.59 -31.94 -4.04
N GLN A 125 17.49 -31.08 -4.51
CA GLN A 125 18.93 -31.38 -4.55
C GLN A 125 19.50 -31.60 -3.15
N GLU A 126 19.16 -30.74 -2.18
CA GLU A 126 19.59 -30.91 -0.80
C GLU A 126 18.97 -32.16 -0.16
N ALA A 127 17.68 -32.40 -0.40
CA ALA A 127 16.99 -33.59 0.09
C ALA A 127 17.56 -34.89 -0.47
N ALA A 128 18.06 -34.89 -1.72
CA ALA A 128 18.68 -36.05 -2.34
C ALA A 128 20.00 -36.45 -1.66
N LYS A 129 20.70 -35.50 -1.01
CA LYS A 129 21.92 -35.80 -0.25
C LYS A 129 21.66 -36.66 0.98
N ALA A 130 20.46 -36.57 1.57
CA ALA A 130 20.05 -37.45 2.68
C ALA A 130 19.91 -38.92 2.27
N ASP A 131 19.59 -39.20 1.01
CA ASP A 131 19.41 -40.57 0.53
C ASP A 131 20.74 -41.22 0.08
N GLN A 132 21.81 -40.44 -0.03
CA GLN A 132 23.15 -40.90 -0.44
C GLN A 132 24.05 -41.28 0.74
N THR A 133 23.64 -40.96 1.97
CA THR A 133 24.32 -41.31 3.23
C THR A 133 23.55 -42.36 4.00
#